data_AF-A0A813RAX0-F1
#
_entry.id   AF-A0A813RAX0-F1
#
_cell.length_a   1.000
_cell.length_b   1.000
_cell.length_c   1.000
_cell.angle_alpha   90.00
_cell.angle_beta   90.00
_cell.angle_gamma   90.00
#
_symmetry.space_group_name_H-M   'P 1'
#
loop_
_entity.id
_entity.type
_entity.pdbx_description
1 polymer ?
#
loop_
_entity_poly.entity_id
_entity_poly.type
_entity_poly.pdbx_seq_one_letter_code
_entity_poly.pdbx_strand_id
1 'polypeptide(L)'
;MSVHVHVRDHPSVSNIQSMNTLNNQLSSQSTHVHVVKRDRHCRRRSHKHLYHHNQLIRKETQATNNIKESIAFQKNLNSDSTILSTSYRQNESNKSLISRTKTAKRPTSVLSILQRRSLSIYSNQNSRHYKDSKDNSTKETIESKITNRSETNERPDWTSFENRHHRKDNSNKKNKCSWQRIIISVAIGLVLSIAIAVTLGVLLTKSKATTNTMSVLRWNPTAITIAGSTGQKGNASNLLYVPFGLALDSSNALYIADGFNNRVQKYSSGQSFGVTVAGQANGSWNSTSSYLYFPSDVTVDSNDNVYVTDTFNYRLQLWTGGSSTGTSVAGTGISGSTNNMLSIVYGVTRDPNSGTLYISDTGNHRVMRYLSGASSGTVIAGGNGAGLSITQLSNPIGLCFDSSTNSLLIANYGANNIVRWIIGAQNWTLVAGNLNGSSGMTSNELNQPTDVTLDSMGNIYVVDMGNNRIQFFSYDQSNGTTIAGVTASNGNDSILLNNPYSVALDNQFNLYVADTYNHRVQKFLQY
;
A
#
# COMPACT_ATOMS: atom_id res chain seq x y z
N MET A 1 -93.12 -22.12 -26.74
CA MET A 1 -92.48 -22.45 -25.45
C MET A 1 -92.01 -21.16 -24.79
N SER A 2 -91.84 -21.14 -23.47
CA SER A 2 -91.50 -19.96 -22.67
C SER A 2 -90.19 -19.29 -23.14
N VAL A 3 -90.05 -17.96 -23.24
CA VAL A 3 -90.39 -16.86 -22.32
C VAL A 3 -89.49 -16.83 -21.08
N HIS A 4 -88.53 -15.89 -21.06
CA HIS A 4 -88.43 -14.90 -19.98
C HIS A 4 -87.79 -13.59 -20.48
N VAL A 5 -88.12 -12.49 -19.81
CA VAL A 5 -87.75 -11.12 -20.17
C VAL A 5 -87.46 -10.36 -18.88
N HIS A 6 -86.34 -9.62 -18.78
CA HIS A 6 -86.39 -8.21 -18.38
C HIS A 6 -85.08 -7.45 -18.60
N VAL A 7 -85.23 -6.16 -18.91
CA VAL A 7 -84.21 -5.10 -18.88
C VAL A 7 -84.53 -4.16 -17.72
N ARG A 8 -83.51 -3.58 -17.07
CA ARG A 8 -83.42 -2.25 -16.38
C ARG A 8 -82.12 -2.18 -15.52
N ASP A 9 -81.53 -1.03 -15.17
CA ASP A 9 -81.94 0.39 -15.28
C ASP A 9 -80.77 1.37 -15.64
N HIS A 10 -81.16 2.56 -16.13
CA HIS A 10 -80.43 3.84 -16.20
C HIS A 10 -81.29 4.88 -15.42
N PRO A 11 -80.83 6.07 -14.93
CA PRO A 11 -80.25 7.21 -15.69
C PRO A 11 -79.12 7.94 -14.90
N SER A 12 -78.61 9.18 -15.13
CA SER A 12 -79.07 10.45 -15.78
C SER A 12 -77.84 11.24 -16.35
N VAL A 13 -77.86 12.07 -17.41
CA VAL A 13 -78.73 13.20 -17.85
C VAL A 13 -78.53 14.45 -16.94
N SER A 14 -78.19 15.68 -17.39
CA SER A 14 -78.02 16.36 -18.71
C SER A 14 -76.74 17.29 -18.67
N ASN A 15 -76.43 18.34 -19.46
CA ASN A 15 -77.11 19.17 -20.49
C ASN A 15 -76.11 19.84 -21.49
N ILE A 16 -76.48 20.93 -22.20
CA ILE A 16 -75.85 21.46 -23.44
C ILE A 16 -75.61 23.00 -23.44
N GLN A 17 -74.56 23.48 -24.17
CA GLN A 17 -74.25 24.89 -24.62
C GLN A 17 -73.83 25.94 -23.53
N SER A 18 -73.13 27.07 -23.82
CA SER A 18 -72.80 27.76 -25.09
C SER A 18 -71.43 28.55 -25.13
N MET A 19 -70.93 28.79 -26.36
CA MET A 19 -70.21 29.97 -26.92
C MET A 19 -68.91 30.63 -26.34
N ASN A 20 -67.89 30.68 -27.23
CA ASN A 20 -67.10 31.85 -27.72
C ASN A 20 -66.05 32.63 -26.87
N THR A 21 -64.79 32.52 -27.33
CA THR A 21 -63.77 33.58 -27.59
C THR A 21 -63.48 34.71 -26.58
N LEU A 22 -62.19 34.91 -26.22
CA LEU A 22 -61.39 36.00 -26.82
C LEU A 22 -59.85 35.88 -26.60
N ASN A 23 -59.12 36.83 -27.18
CA ASN A 23 -57.66 36.91 -27.34
C ASN A 23 -56.90 37.62 -26.19
N ASN A 24 -55.71 37.08 -25.87
CA ASN A 24 -54.39 37.74 -25.88
C ASN A 24 -54.05 38.97 -24.97
N GLN A 25 -52.75 39.09 -24.67
CA GLN A 25 -51.97 40.27 -24.19
C GLN A 25 -52.14 40.88 -22.77
N LEU A 26 -50.98 41.09 -22.12
CA LEU A 26 -50.58 42.25 -21.28
C LEU A 26 -51.33 42.49 -19.94
N SER A 27 -50.78 43.15 -18.90
CA SER A 27 -49.42 43.66 -18.62
C SER A 27 -49.20 43.77 -17.09
N SER A 28 -48.01 44.24 -16.67
CA SER A 28 -47.67 44.62 -15.29
C SER A 28 -48.61 45.64 -14.62
N GLN A 29 -48.87 45.47 -13.33
CA GLN A 29 -48.86 46.50 -12.25
C GLN A 29 -48.76 45.72 -10.91
N SER A 30 -47.86 46.02 -9.96
CA SER A 30 -47.64 47.27 -9.19
C SER A 30 -48.65 47.48 -8.05
N THR A 31 -48.31 46.99 -6.86
CA THR A 31 -48.85 47.50 -5.59
C THR A 31 -47.74 48.24 -4.83
N HIS A 32 -47.93 49.54 -4.59
CA HIS A 32 -47.04 50.31 -3.72
C HIS A 32 -47.27 49.95 -2.24
N VAL A 33 -46.19 49.81 -1.48
CA VAL A 33 -46.20 49.92 -0.01
C VAL A 33 -45.09 50.89 0.38
N HIS A 34 -45.38 51.79 1.32
CA HIS A 34 -44.53 52.96 1.60
C HIS A 34 -43.12 52.61 2.10
N VAL A 35 -42.14 53.37 1.60
CA VAL A 35 -40.77 53.37 2.15
C VAL A 35 -40.76 54.14 3.48
N VAL A 36 -40.57 53.40 4.58
CA VAL A 36 -40.05 53.98 5.84
C VAL A 36 -38.56 53.65 5.93
N LYS A 37 -37.71 54.68 6.00
CA LYS A 37 -36.26 54.51 6.15
C LYS A 37 -35.92 53.90 7.52
N ARG A 38 -35.17 52.79 7.56
CA ARG A 38 -34.29 52.43 8.69
C ARG A 38 -33.14 51.50 8.26
N ASP A 39 -31.93 52.01 8.46
CA ASP A 39 -30.63 51.37 8.73
C ASP A 39 -30.07 50.22 7.85
N ARG A 40 -29.03 50.59 7.09
CA ARG A 40 -28.11 49.68 6.38
C ARG A 40 -27.12 48.99 7.33
N HIS A 41 -27.53 48.05 8.18
CA HIS A 41 -26.55 47.34 9.04
C HIS A 41 -26.74 45.83 9.33
N CYS A 42 -27.48 45.07 8.50
CA CYS A 42 -27.53 43.61 8.68
C CYS A 42 -27.62 42.78 7.37
N ARG A 43 -26.58 42.82 6.51
CA ARG A 43 -26.51 41.97 5.29
C ARG A 43 -25.14 41.35 4.95
N ARG A 44 -24.26 41.15 5.94
CA ARG A 44 -22.94 40.49 5.76
C ARG A 44 -22.71 39.19 6.56
N ARG A 45 -23.62 38.76 7.44
CA ARG A 45 -23.50 37.48 8.19
C ARG A 45 -24.22 36.28 7.53
N SER A 46 -25.36 36.48 6.87
CA SER A 46 -26.17 35.38 6.30
C SER A 46 -25.46 34.59 5.20
N HIS A 47 -24.81 35.24 4.23
CA HIS A 47 -24.13 34.54 3.14
C HIS A 47 -22.96 33.64 3.58
N LYS A 48 -22.21 34.00 4.63
CA LYS A 48 -21.15 33.11 5.17
C LYS A 48 -21.73 31.83 5.77
N HIS A 49 -22.84 31.92 6.52
CA HIS A 49 -23.50 30.73 7.06
C HIS A 49 -24.13 29.86 5.96
N LEU A 50 -24.80 30.45 4.96
CA LEU A 50 -25.40 29.67 3.88
C LEU A 50 -24.33 28.96 3.01
N TYR A 51 -23.17 29.59 2.81
CA TYR A 51 -22.04 28.97 2.12
C TYR A 51 -21.43 27.81 2.93
N HIS A 52 -21.17 28.01 4.24
CA HIS A 52 -20.68 26.92 5.10
C HIS A 52 -21.67 25.76 5.23
N HIS A 53 -22.97 26.04 5.35
CA HIS A 53 -24.00 25.00 5.48
C HIS A 53 -24.10 24.16 4.20
N ASN A 54 -24.08 24.78 3.01
CA ASN A 54 -24.03 24.06 1.74
C ASN A 54 -22.73 23.25 1.55
N GLN A 55 -21.60 23.70 2.10
CA GLN A 55 -20.35 22.93 2.08
C GLN A 55 -20.38 21.75 3.07
N LEU A 56 -21.02 21.92 4.24
CA LEU A 56 -21.24 20.82 5.19
C LEU A 56 -22.18 19.76 4.61
N ILE A 57 -23.32 20.15 4.07
CA ILE A 57 -24.28 19.24 3.41
C ILE A 57 -23.61 18.48 2.24
N ARG A 58 -22.74 19.13 1.46
CA ARG A 58 -21.95 18.45 0.43
C ARG A 58 -20.99 17.42 1.02
N LYS A 59 -20.24 17.77 2.08
CA LYS A 59 -19.35 16.83 2.77
C LYS A 59 -20.10 15.66 3.41
N GLU A 60 -21.26 15.91 4.02
CA GLU A 60 -22.12 14.87 4.60
C GLU A 60 -22.72 13.97 3.51
N THR A 61 -23.15 14.52 2.38
CA THR A 61 -23.65 13.74 1.23
C THR A 61 -22.54 12.88 0.62
N GLN A 62 -21.35 13.43 0.45
CA GLN A 62 -20.18 12.72 -0.08
C GLN A 62 -19.70 11.65 0.90
N ALA A 63 -19.60 11.95 2.20
CA ALA A 63 -19.32 10.95 3.24
C ALA A 63 -20.38 9.84 3.26
N THR A 64 -21.66 10.18 3.15
CA THR A 64 -22.77 9.19 3.09
C THR A 64 -22.68 8.30 1.85
N ASN A 65 -22.23 8.82 0.71
CA ASN A 65 -22.04 8.03 -0.50
C ASN A 65 -20.77 7.18 -0.43
N ASN A 66 -19.64 7.71 0.05
CA ASN A 66 -18.43 6.95 0.32
C ASN A 66 -18.71 5.82 1.33
N ILE A 67 -19.53 6.08 2.36
CA ILE A 67 -20.00 5.09 3.32
C ILE A 67 -20.93 4.06 2.65
N LYS A 68 -21.80 4.44 1.72
CA LYS A 68 -22.62 3.45 0.97
C LYS A 68 -21.79 2.57 0.05
N GLU A 69 -20.79 3.12 -0.62
CA GLU A 69 -19.93 2.39 -1.56
C GLU A 69 -18.89 1.51 -0.81
N SER A 70 -18.36 1.97 0.33
CA SER A 70 -17.56 1.12 1.23
C SER A 70 -18.40 0.08 1.98
N ILE A 71 -19.64 0.39 2.36
CA ILE A 71 -20.61 -0.60 2.87
C ILE A 71 -21.04 -1.57 1.76
N ALA A 72 -21.03 -1.21 0.48
CA ALA A 72 -21.24 -2.19 -0.59
C ALA A 72 -20.07 -3.18 -0.67
N PHE A 73 -18.83 -2.68 -0.66
CA PHE A 73 -17.62 -3.50 -0.59
C PHE A 73 -17.61 -4.41 0.66
N GLN A 74 -17.83 -3.84 1.85
CA GLN A 74 -17.90 -4.61 3.09
C GLN A 74 -19.14 -5.50 3.20
N LYS A 75 -20.29 -5.17 2.59
CA LYS A 75 -21.44 -6.08 2.57
C LYS A 75 -21.22 -7.27 1.68
N ASN A 76 -20.58 -7.12 0.52
CA ASN A 76 -20.22 -8.26 -0.32
C ASN A 76 -19.22 -9.17 0.41
N LEU A 77 -18.19 -8.59 1.05
CA LEU A 77 -17.26 -9.36 1.90
C LEU A 77 -17.95 -10.09 3.07
N ASN A 78 -19.01 -9.52 3.66
CA ASN A 78 -19.71 -10.12 4.81
C ASN A 78 -20.90 -11.04 4.42
N SER A 79 -21.60 -10.80 3.31
CA SER A 79 -22.64 -11.69 2.78
C SER A 79 -22.06 -13.04 2.44
N ASP A 80 -20.85 -13.05 1.91
CA ASP A 80 -20.25 -14.27 1.40
C ASP A 80 -19.76 -15.15 2.56
N SER A 81 -19.42 -14.55 3.71
CA SER A 81 -19.24 -15.31 4.98
C SER A 81 -20.50 -16.07 5.43
N THR A 82 -21.70 -15.57 5.09
CA THR A 82 -22.97 -16.25 5.40
C THR A 82 -23.41 -17.19 4.28
N ILE A 83 -23.09 -16.93 3.01
CA ILE A 83 -23.30 -17.86 1.89
C ILE A 83 -22.38 -19.08 1.99
N LEU A 84 -21.14 -18.92 2.47
CA LEU A 84 -20.24 -20.03 2.82
C LEU A 84 -20.84 -20.93 3.91
N SER A 85 -21.67 -20.39 4.81
CA SER A 85 -22.35 -21.20 5.85
C SER A 85 -23.54 -22.01 5.31
N THR A 86 -24.18 -21.58 4.22
CA THR A 86 -25.32 -22.30 3.61
C THR A 86 -24.88 -23.30 2.55
N SER A 87 -23.81 -23.03 1.80
CA SER A 87 -23.23 -24.01 0.86
C SER A 87 -22.66 -25.24 1.59
N TYR A 88 -22.04 -25.05 2.77
CA TYR A 88 -21.64 -26.16 3.64
C TYR A 88 -22.82 -27.01 4.13
N ARG A 89 -24.00 -26.42 4.36
CA ARG A 89 -25.21 -27.17 4.78
C ARG A 89 -25.85 -27.95 3.64
N GLN A 90 -25.80 -27.46 2.40
CA GLN A 90 -26.36 -28.20 1.25
C GLN A 90 -25.55 -29.46 0.88
N ASN A 91 -24.26 -29.54 1.24
CA ASN A 91 -23.42 -30.69 0.96
C ASN A 91 -23.61 -31.89 1.92
N GLU A 92 -24.26 -31.72 3.07
CA GLU A 92 -24.66 -32.87 3.91
C GLU A 92 -25.93 -33.58 3.41
N SER A 93 -26.83 -32.86 2.72
CA SER A 93 -28.10 -33.42 2.21
C SER A 93 -27.95 -34.53 1.15
N ASN A 94 -26.78 -34.66 0.50
CA ASN A 94 -26.54 -35.61 -0.59
C ASN A 94 -25.82 -36.92 -0.15
N LYS A 95 -25.79 -37.25 1.15
CA LYS A 95 -25.27 -38.54 1.67
C LYS A 95 -26.35 -39.41 2.32
N SER A 96 -27.40 -39.75 1.56
CA SER A 96 -28.56 -40.50 2.06
C SER A 96 -29.04 -41.67 1.18
N LEU A 97 -28.14 -42.34 0.45
CA LEU A 97 -28.46 -43.57 -0.30
C LEU A 97 -27.28 -44.56 -0.41
N ILE A 98 -27.12 -45.43 0.60
CA ILE A 98 -26.60 -46.81 0.55
C ILE A 98 -26.83 -47.47 1.94
N SER A 99 -26.91 -48.79 2.00
CA SER A 99 -27.67 -49.51 3.03
C SER A 99 -26.94 -49.95 4.31
N ARG A 100 -27.63 -49.75 5.45
CA ARG A 100 -27.68 -50.58 6.68
C ARG A 100 -26.65 -51.75 6.85
N THR A 101 -25.91 -51.74 7.97
CA THR A 101 -25.90 -52.89 8.91
C THR A 101 -25.54 -52.52 10.37
N LYS A 102 -26.54 -52.69 11.26
CA LYS A 102 -26.56 -53.17 12.66
C LYS A 102 -25.45 -52.83 13.71
N THR A 103 -25.96 -52.42 14.89
CA THR A 103 -25.60 -52.79 16.29
C THR A 103 -24.38 -52.20 17.04
N ALA A 104 -24.65 -51.12 17.78
CA ALA A 104 -24.62 -51.02 19.26
C ALA A 104 -23.36 -51.32 20.10
N LYS A 105 -22.90 -50.30 20.87
CA LYS A 105 -23.09 -50.18 22.34
C LYS A 105 -22.60 -48.83 22.91
N ARG A 106 -23.14 -48.42 24.07
CA ARG A 106 -22.63 -47.37 24.99
C ARG A 106 -22.78 -47.86 26.45
N PRO A 107 -21.84 -47.54 27.33
CA PRO A 107 -22.10 -46.89 28.64
C PRO A 107 -21.54 -45.43 28.64
N THR A 108 -21.87 -44.41 29.47
CA THR A 108 -22.21 -44.25 30.91
C THR A 108 -21.04 -44.60 31.87
N SER A 109 -20.64 -43.81 32.89
CA SER A 109 -21.21 -42.58 33.48
C SER A 109 -20.30 -41.94 34.58
N VAL A 110 -20.39 -40.59 34.76
CA VAL A 110 -20.61 -39.84 36.05
C VAL A 110 -19.50 -39.67 37.14
N LEU A 111 -19.22 -38.38 37.50
CA LEU A 111 -18.87 -37.71 38.81
C LEU A 111 -17.88 -38.36 39.84
N SER A 112 -17.26 -37.68 40.83
CA SER A 112 -16.95 -36.26 41.20
C SER A 112 -16.00 -36.21 42.46
N ILE A 113 -15.85 -35.05 43.14
CA ILE A 113 -15.25 -34.82 44.51
C ILE A 113 -13.69 -34.87 44.55
N LEU A 114 -12.89 -33.84 44.91
CA LEU A 114 -12.75 -32.96 46.12
C LEU A 114 -12.13 -33.71 47.34
N GLN A 115 -11.24 -33.17 48.21
CA GLN A 115 -10.63 -31.83 48.37
C GLN A 115 -9.38 -31.85 49.31
N ARG A 116 -8.47 -30.85 49.20
CA ARG A 116 -7.54 -30.34 50.25
C ARG A 116 -6.36 -31.27 50.68
N ARG A 117 -5.26 -30.80 51.33
CA ARG A 117 -4.93 -29.52 52.00
C ARG A 117 -3.39 -29.23 51.99
N SER A 118 -2.98 -27.97 51.72
CA SER A 118 -2.02 -27.10 52.50
C SER A 118 -0.60 -27.59 52.93
N LEU A 119 0.46 -26.77 53.10
CA LEU A 119 0.65 -25.29 53.03
C LEU A 119 2.17 -24.88 53.10
N SER A 120 2.62 -23.89 52.30
CA SER A 120 3.71 -22.88 52.54
C SER A 120 4.20 -22.34 51.17
N ILE A 121 3.95 -21.09 50.73
CA ILE A 121 4.28 -19.74 51.21
C ILE A 121 5.77 -19.36 51.03
N TYR A 122 6.11 -18.67 49.93
CA TYR A 122 6.34 -17.21 49.96
C TYR A 122 6.10 -16.56 48.58
N SER A 123 6.08 -15.22 48.53
CA SER A 123 5.50 -14.39 47.46
C SER A 123 6.51 -13.65 46.58
N ASN A 124 6.09 -13.25 45.37
CA ASN A 124 6.36 -11.88 44.90
C ASN A 124 5.28 -11.35 43.94
N GLN A 125 5.19 -10.02 43.74
CA GLN A 125 4.09 -9.36 43.00
C GLN A 125 4.53 -8.59 41.74
N ASN A 126 3.59 -8.50 40.80
CA ASN A 126 3.33 -7.46 39.79
C ASN A 126 4.39 -6.38 39.48
N SER A 127 4.89 -6.47 38.26
CA SER A 127 4.97 -5.38 37.25
C SER A 127 4.53 -3.94 37.59
N ARG A 128 5.29 -2.96 37.04
CA ARG A 128 4.73 -1.95 36.11
C ARG A 128 5.77 -1.09 35.36
N HIS A 129 5.43 -0.84 34.09
CA HIS A 129 5.75 0.33 33.25
C HIS A 129 7.18 0.62 32.76
N TYR A 130 7.15 1.42 31.69
CA TYR A 130 8.18 1.78 30.72
C TYR A 130 7.89 3.23 30.32
N LYS A 131 8.91 4.08 30.04
CA LYS A 131 8.71 5.33 29.29
C LYS A 131 10.02 5.94 28.78
N ASP A 132 9.91 6.68 27.69
CA ASP A 132 11.01 7.18 26.86
C ASP A 132 11.40 8.64 27.14
N SER A 133 12.66 8.99 26.81
CA SER A 133 13.13 10.31 26.31
C SER A 133 12.97 11.57 27.23
N LYS A 134 13.96 12.47 27.33
CA LYS A 134 14.35 13.45 26.29
C LYS A 134 15.65 14.23 26.60
N ASP A 135 16.10 15.01 25.62
CA ASP A 135 17.30 15.86 25.60
C ASP A 135 17.28 17.14 26.47
N ASN A 136 18.50 17.71 26.66
CA ASN A 136 18.86 19.13 26.81
C ASN A 136 18.21 19.96 27.96
N SER A 137 19.00 20.66 28.80
CA SER A 137 19.55 21.97 28.38
C SER A 137 20.46 22.68 29.43
N THR A 138 21.57 23.24 28.94
CA THR A 138 22.20 24.56 29.29
C THR A 138 22.62 24.99 30.72
N LYS A 139 23.63 25.89 30.73
CA LYS A 139 24.19 26.74 31.81
C LYS A 139 25.20 26.06 32.74
N GLU A 140 26.46 26.50 32.89
CA GLU A 140 27.12 27.84 33.02
C GLU A 140 27.35 28.28 34.48
N THR A 141 28.64 28.29 34.88
CA THR A 141 29.34 29.29 35.73
C THR A 141 28.82 29.47 37.19
N ILE A 142 29.62 29.41 38.27
CA ILE A 142 30.76 30.28 38.67
C ILE A 142 31.64 29.58 39.75
N GLU A 143 32.93 29.95 39.78
CA GLU A 143 33.98 29.90 40.86
C GLU A 143 33.77 29.03 42.14
N SER A 144 34.80 28.34 42.66
CA SER A 144 35.89 29.01 43.43
C SER A 144 37.12 28.10 43.71
N LYS A 145 37.93 28.39 44.75
CA LYS A 145 39.38 28.12 44.82
C LYS A 145 39.89 27.51 46.15
N ILE A 146 41.00 26.75 46.04
CA ILE A 146 42.19 26.73 46.95
C ILE A 146 42.25 25.80 48.22
N THR A 147 43.22 24.86 48.16
CA THR A 147 44.12 24.25 49.18
C THR A 147 43.65 23.53 50.46
N ASN A 148 44.19 22.32 50.67
CA ASN A 148 45.33 22.02 51.60
C ASN A 148 46.09 20.76 51.05
N ARG A 149 47.42 20.55 51.17
CA ARG A 149 48.36 20.42 52.33
C ARG A 149 48.09 19.18 53.21
N SER A 150 49.07 18.46 53.78
CA SER A 150 50.56 18.57 53.84
C SER A 150 51.16 17.33 54.56
N GLU A 151 52.41 16.84 54.40
CA GLU A 151 53.50 16.99 53.40
C GLU A 151 54.15 15.57 53.16
N THR A 152 55.40 15.07 53.27
CA THR A 152 56.81 15.49 53.59
C THR A 152 57.80 14.36 53.13
N ASN A 153 59.15 14.49 53.27
CA ASN A 153 60.21 13.44 53.06
C ASN A 153 61.18 13.42 54.29
N GLU A 154 62.33 12.72 54.45
CA GLU A 154 63.63 12.79 53.70
C GLU A 154 64.79 11.90 54.27
N ARG A 155 65.77 11.53 53.40
CA ARG A 155 67.26 11.36 53.58
C ARG A 155 67.84 10.35 54.61
N PRO A 156 69.13 9.93 54.44
CA PRO A 156 70.32 10.70 54.93
C PRO A 156 71.43 10.92 53.87
N ASP A 157 72.61 11.42 54.30
CA ASP A 157 73.69 12.03 53.48
C ASP A 157 75.08 11.32 53.62
N TRP A 158 76.13 11.77 52.92
CA TRP A 158 77.48 11.15 52.88
C TRP A 158 78.67 12.11 53.10
N THR A 159 79.81 11.57 53.55
CA THR A 159 81.11 12.28 53.73
C THR A 159 82.31 11.51 53.12
N SER A 160 83.50 12.14 53.17
CA SER A 160 84.76 11.87 52.44
C SER A 160 85.65 10.76 53.09
N PHE A 161 86.83 10.30 52.57
CA PHE A 161 87.96 11.00 51.90
C PHE A 161 88.95 10.04 51.16
N GLU A 162 89.68 10.57 50.15
CA GLU A 162 91.02 10.19 49.58
C GLU A 162 91.39 9.04 48.57
N ASN A 163 92.27 9.47 47.65
CA ASN A 163 93.49 8.84 47.06
C ASN A 163 93.55 8.16 45.65
N ARG A 164 94.79 8.18 45.11
CA ARG A 164 95.26 7.99 43.71
C ARG A 164 95.54 6.51 43.39
N HIS A 165 95.75 5.98 42.16
CA HIS A 165 96.65 6.31 41.01
C HIS A 165 96.29 5.35 39.82
N HIS A 166 96.70 5.41 38.52
CA HIS A 166 97.39 6.37 37.61
C HIS A 166 97.38 5.84 36.13
N ARG A 167 97.50 6.71 35.09
CA ARG A 167 97.94 6.43 33.68
C ARG A 167 97.08 5.51 32.76
N LYS A 168 96.99 5.68 31.42
CA LYS A 168 97.38 6.77 30.48
C LYS A 168 96.71 6.60 29.09
N ASP A 169 96.90 7.61 28.24
CA ASP A 169 96.88 7.64 26.75
C ASP A 169 95.59 8.00 25.98
N ASN A 170 95.82 8.57 24.78
CA ASN A 170 95.00 9.66 24.21
C ASN A 170 95.20 9.78 22.68
N SER A 171 94.51 8.96 21.88
CA SER A 171 94.83 8.80 20.44
C SER A 171 93.63 8.53 19.52
N ASN A 172 92.48 9.21 19.70
CA ASN A 172 91.33 9.04 18.78
C ASN A 172 90.47 10.29 18.51
N LYS A 173 91.04 11.50 18.61
CA LYS A 173 90.30 12.77 18.45
C LYS A 173 89.99 13.21 17.01
N LYS A 174 90.59 12.61 15.97
CA LYS A 174 90.32 13.00 14.56
C LYS A 174 89.11 12.30 13.92
N ASN A 175 88.79 11.06 14.29
CA ASN A 175 87.74 10.29 13.60
C ASN A 175 86.31 10.57 14.11
N LYS A 176 86.13 11.00 15.37
CA LYS A 176 84.80 11.30 15.95
C LYS A 176 84.03 12.40 15.20
N CYS A 177 84.70 13.46 14.75
CA CYS A 177 84.05 14.59 14.08
C CYS A 177 83.55 14.27 12.66
N SER A 178 84.05 13.21 12.02
CA SER A 178 83.52 12.73 10.74
C SER A 178 82.20 11.96 10.94
N TRP A 179 82.22 10.99 11.86
CA TRP A 179 81.03 10.18 12.18
C TRP A 179 79.85 11.00 12.71
N GLN A 180 80.09 12.02 13.55
CA GLN A 180 79.02 12.91 14.00
C GLN A 180 78.33 13.65 12.84
N ARG A 181 79.08 14.09 11.81
CA ARG A 181 78.48 14.72 10.62
C ARG A 181 77.65 13.74 9.81
N ILE A 182 78.14 12.52 9.60
CA ILE A 182 77.40 11.46 8.88
C ILE A 182 76.10 11.12 9.62
N ILE A 183 76.14 10.93 10.94
CA ILE A 183 74.95 10.63 11.76
C ILE A 183 73.92 11.77 11.69
N ILE A 184 74.36 13.03 11.75
CA ILE A 184 73.47 14.19 11.61
C ILE A 184 72.84 14.24 10.21
N SER A 185 73.61 14.03 9.14
CA SER A 185 73.08 13.99 7.77
C SER A 185 72.07 12.86 7.56
N VAL A 186 72.32 11.66 8.09
CA VAL A 186 71.39 10.52 8.05
C VAL A 186 70.12 10.81 8.86
N ALA A 187 70.24 11.41 10.04
CA ALA A 187 69.10 11.80 10.87
C ALA A 187 68.22 12.86 10.18
N ILE A 188 68.82 13.88 9.56
CA ILE A 188 68.11 14.89 8.77
C ILE A 188 67.41 14.25 7.56
N GLY A 189 68.08 13.34 6.83
CA GLY A 189 67.49 12.59 5.74
C GLY A 189 66.28 11.74 6.17
N LEU A 190 66.38 11.07 7.33
CA LEU A 190 65.27 10.33 7.94
C LEU A 190 64.10 11.27 8.28
N VAL A 191 64.35 12.38 8.98
CA VAL A 191 63.30 13.35 9.33
C VAL A 191 62.62 13.95 8.09
N LEU A 192 63.37 14.29 7.04
CA LEU A 192 62.79 14.73 5.76
C LEU A 192 61.96 13.62 5.10
N SER A 193 62.45 12.38 5.06
CA SER A 193 61.70 11.25 4.48
C SER A 193 60.37 11.00 5.19
N ILE A 194 60.34 11.11 6.53
CA ILE A 194 59.11 11.02 7.34
C ILE A 194 58.19 12.22 7.10
N ALA A 195 58.71 13.45 7.06
CA ALA A 195 57.92 14.64 6.75
C ALA A 195 57.29 14.59 5.34
N ILE A 196 58.04 14.09 4.36
CA ILE A 196 57.57 13.85 2.99
C ILE A 196 56.52 12.73 2.96
N ALA A 197 56.72 11.62 3.67
CA ALA A 197 55.75 10.54 3.77
C ALA A 197 54.44 10.98 4.46
N VAL A 198 54.52 11.79 5.52
CA VAL A 198 53.35 12.35 6.21
C VAL A 198 52.63 13.36 5.33
N THR A 199 53.34 14.25 4.62
CA THR A 199 52.69 15.22 3.71
C THR A 199 52.08 14.55 2.48
N LEU A 200 52.70 13.50 1.92
CA LEU A 200 52.09 12.62 0.92
C LEU A 200 50.87 11.88 1.49
N GLY A 201 50.93 11.35 2.71
CA GLY A 201 49.78 10.74 3.37
C GLY A 201 48.61 11.71 3.56
N VAL A 202 48.89 12.97 3.91
CA VAL A 202 47.89 14.05 4.02
C VAL A 202 47.37 14.50 2.65
N LEU A 203 48.17 14.43 1.59
CA LEU A 203 47.73 14.73 0.22
C LEU A 203 46.90 13.59 -0.38
N LEU A 204 47.24 12.33 -0.10
CA LEU A 204 46.51 11.14 -0.55
C LEU A 204 45.19 10.94 0.21
N THR A 205 45.15 11.27 1.51
CA THR A 205 43.88 11.34 2.28
C THR A 205 43.04 12.58 1.94
N LYS A 206 43.65 13.60 1.33
CA LYS A 206 42.96 14.64 0.55
C LYS A 206 42.66 14.20 -0.89
N SER A 207 42.48 12.90 -1.14
CA SER A 207 41.59 12.47 -2.21
C SER A 207 40.29 13.26 -2.08
N LYS A 208 39.90 13.97 -3.13
CA LYS A 208 38.75 14.87 -3.09
C LYS A 208 37.55 14.05 -2.66
N ALA A 209 37.03 14.32 -1.45
CA ALA A 209 35.83 13.70 -0.94
C ALA A 209 34.65 14.23 -1.76
N THR A 210 34.49 13.67 -2.96
CA THR A 210 33.29 13.77 -3.75
C THR A 210 32.22 13.14 -2.89
N THR A 211 31.51 13.97 -2.15
CA THR A 211 30.26 13.58 -1.52
C THR A 211 29.33 13.17 -2.64
N ASN A 212 29.30 11.87 -2.93
CA ASN A 212 28.19 11.23 -3.59
C ASN A 212 26.99 11.39 -2.66
N THR A 213 26.41 12.58 -2.68
CA THR A 213 25.05 12.84 -2.27
C THR A 213 24.20 11.98 -3.18
N MET A 214 23.95 10.74 -2.77
CA MET A 214 23.10 9.82 -3.51
C MET A 214 21.80 10.57 -3.80
N SER A 215 21.40 10.59 -5.07
CA SER A 215 20.24 11.35 -5.53
C SER A 215 19.00 10.78 -4.86
N VAL A 216 18.59 11.42 -3.75
CA VAL A 216 17.39 11.04 -2.99
C VAL A 216 16.21 11.24 -3.91
N LEU A 217 15.56 10.15 -4.32
CA LEU A 217 14.38 10.19 -5.17
C LEU A 217 13.29 11.04 -4.49
N ARG A 218 12.69 11.95 -5.26
CA ARG A 218 11.62 12.84 -4.81
C ARG A 218 10.54 12.90 -5.87
N TRP A 219 9.31 13.14 -5.41
CA TRP A 219 8.14 13.27 -6.25
C TRP A 219 7.43 14.58 -5.93
N ASN A 220 6.97 15.28 -6.98
CA ASN A 220 6.18 16.48 -6.83
C ASN A 220 4.88 16.12 -6.09
N PRO A 221 4.57 16.74 -4.93
CA PRO A 221 3.39 16.37 -4.13
C PRO A 221 2.07 16.73 -4.83
N THR A 222 2.13 17.55 -5.88
CA THR A 222 1.00 17.91 -6.74
C THR A 222 1.01 17.02 -7.98
N ALA A 223 0.00 16.16 -8.11
CA ALA A 223 -0.19 15.30 -9.28
C ALA A 223 -0.90 15.97 -10.46
N ILE A 224 -0.77 15.33 -11.61
CA ILE A 224 -1.49 15.58 -12.85
C ILE A 224 -2.51 14.45 -13.04
N THR A 225 -3.78 14.75 -13.29
CA THR A 225 -4.75 13.73 -13.73
C THR A 225 -4.44 13.34 -15.17
N ILE A 226 -4.15 12.06 -15.44
CA ILE A 226 -3.78 11.56 -16.78
C ILE A 226 -4.79 10.58 -17.39
N ALA A 227 -5.79 10.13 -16.62
CA ALA A 227 -6.91 9.33 -17.10
C ALA A 227 -8.14 9.50 -16.18
N GLY A 228 -9.34 9.38 -16.75
CA GLY A 228 -10.59 9.67 -16.05
C GLY A 228 -10.80 11.17 -15.76
N SER A 229 -11.79 11.49 -14.91
CA SER A 229 -12.11 12.87 -14.54
C SER A 229 -12.48 12.96 -13.05
N THR A 230 -11.93 13.98 -12.39
CA THR A 230 -11.96 14.10 -10.92
C THR A 230 -13.39 14.17 -10.37
N GLY A 231 -13.82 13.10 -9.70
CA GLY A 231 -15.16 12.96 -9.13
C GLY A 231 -16.29 12.74 -10.16
N GLN A 232 -15.96 12.43 -11.41
CA GLN A 232 -16.92 12.20 -12.49
C GLN A 232 -16.82 10.76 -12.99
N LYS A 233 -17.71 9.88 -12.50
CA LYS A 233 -17.83 8.51 -13.01
C LYS A 233 -18.58 8.45 -14.34
N GLY A 234 -18.15 7.55 -15.22
CA GLY A 234 -18.84 7.21 -16.45
C GLY A 234 -18.07 6.21 -17.31
N ASN A 235 -18.70 5.71 -18.38
CA ASN A 235 -18.15 4.73 -19.32
C ASN A 235 -17.74 5.34 -20.69
N ALA A 236 -17.68 6.66 -20.82
CA ALA A 236 -17.06 7.30 -21.99
C ALA A 236 -15.57 6.91 -22.09
N SER A 237 -14.94 7.14 -23.25
CA SER A 237 -13.52 6.80 -23.46
C SER A 237 -12.55 7.58 -22.57
N ASN A 238 -12.91 8.81 -22.20
CA ASN A 238 -12.18 9.71 -21.29
C ASN A 238 -12.65 9.64 -19.82
N LEU A 239 -13.58 8.74 -19.49
CA LEU A 239 -14.11 8.54 -18.14
C LEU A 239 -13.77 7.15 -17.63
N LEU A 240 -13.75 7.02 -16.30
CA LEU A 240 -13.55 5.79 -15.56
C LEU A 240 -14.64 5.67 -14.50
N TYR A 241 -14.86 4.48 -13.95
CA TYR A 241 -15.72 4.26 -12.80
C TYR A 241 -15.04 3.27 -11.85
N VAL A 242 -14.48 3.81 -10.76
CA VAL A 242 -13.67 3.08 -9.76
C VAL A 242 -12.56 2.26 -10.45
N PRO A 243 -11.51 2.92 -10.98
CA PRO A 243 -10.35 2.23 -11.53
C PRO A 243 -9.55 1.56 -10.41
N PHE A 244 -9.13 0.31 -10.62
CA PHE A 244 -8.34 -0.49 -9.68
C PHE A 244 -6.88 -0.64 -10.17
N GLY A 245 -6.44 -1.85 -10.55
CA GLY A 245 -5.08 -2.13 -10.99
C GLY A 245 -4.61 -1.38 -12.23
N LEU A 246 -3.30 -1.11 -12.29
CA LEU A 246 -2.62 -0.37 -13.34
C LEU A 246 -1.41 -1.15 -13.88
N ALA A 247 -1.24 -1.15 -15.20
CA ALA A 247 0.01 -1.57 -15.84
C ALA A 247 0.49 -0.54 -16.87
N LEU A 248 1.80 -0.51 -17.10
CA LEU A 248 2.44 0.30 -18.13
C LEU A 248 3.16 -0.63 -19.12
N ASP A 249 3.04 -0.36 -20.41
CA ASP A 249 3.90 -0.99 -21.42
C ASP A 249 5.26 -0.27 -21.55
N SER A 250 6.16 -0.82 -22.36
CA SER A 250 7.49 -0.23 -22.62
C SER A 250 7.45 1.14 -23.32
N SER A 251 6.29 1.56 -23.82
CA SER A 251 6.05 2.89 -24.42
C SER A 251 5.37 3.85 -23.43
N ASN A 252 5.29 3.48 -22.15
CA ASN A 252 4.58 4.18 -21.07
C ASN A 252 3.07 4.41 -21.37
N ALA A 253 2.42 3.57 -22.20
CA ALA A 253 0.96 3.58 -22.30
C ALA A 253 0.34 2.85 -21.10
N LEU A 254 -0.73 3.44 -20.55
CA LEU A 254 -1.34 3.00 -19.31
C LEU A 254 -2.55 2.11 -19.57
N TYR A 255 -2.52 0.92 -18.99
CA TYR A 255 -3.64 -0.02 -18.92
C TYR A 255 -4.31 0.12 -17.56
N ILE A 256 -5.64 0.23 -17.55
CA ILE A 256 -6.45 0.49 -16.35
C ILE A 256 -7.55 -0.55 -16.24
N ALA A 257 -7.61 -1.28 -15.13
CA ALA A 257 -8.77 -2.08 -14.76
C ALA A 257 -9.92 -1.14 -14.33
N ASP A 258 -10.82 -0.83 -15.26
CA ASP A 258 -11.93 0.12 -15.10
C ASP A 258 -13.13 -0.61 -14.46
N GLY A 259 -12.99 -0.96 -13.18
CA GLY A 259 -13.67 -2.09 -12.55
C GLY A 259 -15.19 -2.05 -12.58
N PHE A 260 -15.83 -0.94 -12.20
CA PHE A 260 -17.30 -0.85 -12.25
C PHE A 260 -17.83 -0.67 -13.68
N ASN A 261 -16.96 -0.33 -14.64
CA ASN A 261 -17.24 -0.35 -16.06
C ASN A 261 -16.84 -1.70 -16.72
N ASN A 262 -16.49 -2.75 -15.96
CA ASN A 262 -16.31 -4.12 -16.46
C ASN A 262 -15.41 -4.27 -17.71
N ARG A 263 -14.35 -3.45 -17.81
CA ARG A 263 -13.46 -3.37 -18.97
C ARG A 263 -12.02 -3.01 -18.58
N VAL A 264 -11.09 -3.18 -19.52
CA VAL A 264 -9.74 -2.60 -19.43
C VAL A 264 -9.58 -1.51 -20.49
N GLN A 265 -9.10 -0.34 -20.08
CA GLN A 265 -8.82 0.80 -20.97
C GLN A 265 -7.30 0.96 -21.16
N LYS A 266 -6.82 0.99 -22.41
CA LYS A 266 -5.44 1.43 -22.77
C LYS A 266 -5.47 2.92 -23.14
N TYR A 267 -4.79 3.75 -22.35
CA TYR A 267 -4.49 5.15 -22.64
C TYR A 267 -3.05 5.25 -23.18
N SER A 268 -2.91 5.51 -24.48
CA SER A 268 -1.59 5.75 -25.08
C SER A 268 -0.94 7.00 -24.48
N SER A 269 0.40 7.01 -24.37
CA SER A 269 1.14 8.10 -23.73
C SER A 269 0.74 9.49 -24.29
N GLY A 270 0.35 10.40 -23.40
CA GLY A 270 -0.12 11.75 -23.73
C GLY A 270 -1.57 11.86 -24.23
N GLN A 271 -2.32 10.77 -24.40
CA GLN A 271 -3.73 10.82 -24.81
C GLN A 271 -4.67 11.04 -23.61
N SER A 272 -5.74 11.81 -23.82
CA SER A 272 -6.77 12.12 -22.82
C SER A 272 -7.96 11.15 -22.81
N PHE A 273 -7.92 10.10 -23.65
CA PHE A 273 -8.94 9.09 -23.78
C PHE A 273 -8.32 7.70 -23.94
N GLY A 274 -8.99 6.68 -23.41
CA GLY A 274 -8.59 5.28 -23.51
C GLY A 274 -9.42 4.50 -24.53
N VAL A 275 -8.77 3.51 -25.15
CA VAL A 275 -9.40 2.49 -26.01
C VAL A 275 -9.68 1.24 -25.17
N THR A 276 -10.86 0.62 -25.33
CA THR A 276 -11.16 -0.64 -24.64
C THR A 276 -10.36 -1.78 -25.26
N VAL A 277 -9.57 -2.49 -24.45
CA VAL A 277 -8.69 -3.59 -24.88
C VAL A 277 -9.05 -4.95 -24.27
N ALA A 278 -9.91 -4.96 -23.23
CA ALA A 278 -10.54 -6.17 -22.73
C ALA A 278 -11.94 -5.87 -22.16
N GLY A 279 -12.84 -6.84 -22.22
CA GLY A 279 -14.26 -6.65 -21.87
C GLY A 279 -15.05 -5.88 -22.94
N GLN A 280 -16.22 -5.36 -22.58
CA GLN A 280 -17.08 -4.61 -23.51
C GLN A 280 -16.96 -3.10 -23.34
N ALA A 281 -16.86 -2.37 -24.46
CA ALA A 281 -16.71 -0.91 -24.43
C ALA A 281 -17.87 -0.17 -23.75
N ASN A 282 -19.09 -0.74 -23.79
CA ASN A 282 -20.27 -0.22 -23.10
C ASN A 282 -20.28 -0.47 -21.58
N GLY A 283 -19.38 -1.31 -21.08
CA GLY A 283 -19.20 -1.67 -19.67
C GLY A 283 -20.17 -2.70 -19.09
N SER A 284 -20.82 -3.49 -19.95
CA SER A 284 -21.64 -4.64 -19.53
C SER A 284 -20.78 -5.77 -18.96
N TRP A 285 -21.33 -6.55 -18.03
CA TRP A 285 -20.70 -7.74 -17.46
C TRP A 285 -21.43 -9.04 -17.85
N ASN A 286 -20.67 -10.14 -17.90
CA ASN A 286 -21.14 -11.52 -18.12
C ASN A 286 -19.99 -12.49 -17.76
N SER A 287 -20.25 -13.80 -17.75
CA SER A 287 -19.25 -14.86 -17.60
C SER A 287 -18.75 -15.47 -18.91
N THR A 288 -19.27 -15.02 -20.06
CA THR A 288 -18.73 -15.39 -21.39
C THR A 288 -17.38 -14.71 -21.65
N SER A 289 -16.65 -15.16 -22.68
CA SER A 289 -15.29 -14.69 -23.00
C SER A 289 -15.21 -13.28 -23.57
N SER A 290 -16.30 -12.70 -24.10
CA SER A 290 -16.33 -11.31 -24.57
C SER A 290 -16.47 -10.29 -23.43
N TYR A 291 -16.64 -10.74 -22.19
CA TYR A 291 -17.01 -9.90 -21.05
C TYR A 291 -16.04 -10.14 -19.88
N LEU A 292 -16.03 -9.17 -18.96
CA LEU A 292 -15.43 -9.26 -17.64
C LEU A 292 -16.53 -8.98 -16.61
N TYR A 293 -16.30 -9.32 -15.35
CA TYR A 293 -17.13 -8.92 -14.23
C TYR A 293 -16.23 -8.43 -13.10
N PHE A 294 -16.20 -7.10 -12.91
CA PHE A 294 -15.35 -6.41 -11.95
C PHE A 294 -13.85 -6.71 -12.15
N PRO A 295 -13.22 -6.32 -13.29
CA PRO A 295 -11.79 -6.44 -13.41
C PRO A 295 -11.10 -5.58 -12.35
N SER A 296 -10.22 -6.20 -11.56
CA SER A 296 -9.57 -5.54 -10.42
C SER A 296 -8.07 -5.35 -10.58
N ASP A 297 -7.41 -6.16 -11.40
CA ASP A 297 -6.01 -5.98 -11.75
C ASP A 297 -5.69 -6.38 -13.19
N VAL A 298 -4.59 -5.83 -13.71
CA VAL A 298 -4.15 -6.00 -15.09
C VAL A 298 -2.62 -6.01 -15.16
N THR A 299 -2.06 -6.94 -15.93
CA THR A 299 -0.65 -6.94 -16.33
C THR A 299 -0.53 -7.19 -17.83
N VAL A 300 0.57 -6.77 -18.44
CA VAL A 300 0.77 -6.84 -19.90
C VAL A 300 2.12 -7.45 -20.27
N ASP A 301 2.23 -8.00 -21.48
CA ASP A 301 3.53 -8.41 -22.04
C ASP A 301 4.00 -7.53 -23.20
N SER A 302 5.21 -7.80 -23.70
CA SER A 302 5.88 -7.04 -24.76
C SER A 302 5.19 -7.07 -26.13
N ASN A 303 4.09 -7.80 -26.28
CA ASN A 303 3.29 -7.91 -27.50
C ASN A 303 1.90 -7.24 -27.33
N ASP A 304 1.74 -6.34 -26.36
CA ASP A 304 0.48 -5.69 -25.98
C ASP A 304 -0.63 -6.66 -25.48
N ASN A 305 -0.30 -7.92 -25.20
CA ASN A 305 -1.25 -8.89 -24.63
C ASN A 305 -1.66 -8.49 -23.20
N VAL A 306 -2.95 -8.51 -22.93
CA VAL A 306 -3.54 -8.06 -21.65
C VAL A 306 -3.97 -9.27 -20.82
N TYR A 307 -3.40 -9.42 -19.63
CA TYR A 307 -3.79 -10.41 -18.63
C TYR A 307 -4.59 -9.70 -17.55
N VAL A 308 -5.87 -10.04 -17.37
CA VAL A 308 -6.80 -9.34 -16.47
C VAL A 308 -7.48 -10.30 -15.51
N THR A 309 -7.52 -9.96 -14.22
CA THR A 309 -8.25 -10.72 -13.20
C THR A 309 -9.75 -10.45 -13.34
N ASP A 310 -10.48 -11.49 -13.67
CA ASP A 310 -11.92 -11.43 -13.90
C ASP A 310 -12.64 -11.80 -12.58
N THR A 311 -12.51 -10.90 -11.60
CA THR A 311 -12.66 -11.13 -10.15
C THR A 311 -13.84 -12.02 -9.76
N PHE A 312 -15.05 -11.65 -10.18
CA PHE A 312 -16.28 -12.37 -9.81
C PHE A 312 -16.69 -13.46 -10.81
N ASN A 313 -15.89 -13.66 -11.86
CA ASN A 313 -15.90 -14.86 -12.70
C ASN A 313 -14.78 -15.85 -12.30
N TYR A 314 -14.04 -15.62 -11.22
CA TYR A 314 -13.09 -16.59 -10.61
C TYR A 314 -12.01 -17.13 -11.57
N ARG A 315 -11.48 -16.26 -12.43
CA ARG A 315 -10.52 -16.62 -13.50
C ARG A 315 -9.57 -15.48 -13.86
N LEU A 316 -8.47 -15.81 -14.52
CA LEU A 316 -7.61 -14.85 -15.23
C LEU A 316 -7.85 -15.00 -16.74
N GLN A 317 -8.15 -13.90 -17.43
CA GLN A 317 -8.29 -13.88 -18.89
C GLN A 317 -7.08 -13.25 -19.58
N LEU A 318 -6.63 -13.87 -20.66
CA LEU A 318 -5.66 -13.35 -21.62
C LEU A 318 -6.41 -12.81 -22.85
N TRP A 319 -6.24 -11.52 -23.13
CA TRP A 319 -6.75 -10.83 -24.31
C TRP A 319 -5.58 -10.43 -25.21
N THR A 320 -5.49 -11.03 -26.39
CA THR A 320 -4.46 -10.68 -27.38
C THR A 320 -4.86 -9.42 -28.16
N GLY A 321 -3.87 -8.69 -28.67
CA GLY A 321 -4.08 -7.43 -29.38
C GLY A 321 -5.12 -7.55 -30.51
N GLY A 322 -6.20 -6.75 -30.42
CA GLY A 322 -7.30 -6.73 -31.40
C GLY A 322 -8.38 -7.82 -31.21
N SER A 323 -8.29 -8.69 -30.20
CA SER A 323 -9.31 -9.70 -29.94
C SER A 323 -10.60 -9.12 -29.34
N SER A 324 -11.76 -9.65 -29.76
CA SER A 324 -13.07 -9.39 -29.16
C SER A 324 -13.44 -10.34 -28.01
N THR A 325 -12.56 -11.28 -27.67
CA THR A 325 -12.76 -12.30 -26.62
C THR A 325 -11.44 -12.64 -25.92
N GLY A 326 -11.47 -12.77 -24.60
CA GLY A 326 -10.38 -13.33 -23.83
C GLY A 326 -10.36 -14.86 -23.83
N THR A 327 -9.18 -15.42 -23.57
CA THR A 327 -8.98 -16.85 -23.29
C THR A 327 -8.72 -17.02 -21.79
N SER A 328 -9.41 -17.96 -21.14
CA SER A 328 -9.15 -18.24 -19.71
C SER A 328 -7.82 -18.99 -19.58
N VAL A 329 -6.86 -18.40 -18.86
CA VAL A 329 -5.49 -18.94 -18.68
C VAL A 329 -5.22 -19.42 -17.24
N ALA A 330 -6.12 -19.12 -16.31
CA ALA A 330 -6.13 -19.69 -14.96
C ALA A 330 -7.55 -19.63 -14.38
N GLY A 331 -7.93 -20.61 -13.55
CA GLY A 331 -9.29 -20.74 -13.01
C GLY A 331 -10.30 -21.30 -14.02
N THR A 332 -11.30 -22.04 -13.54
CA THR A 332 -12.31 -22.71 -14.38
C THR A 332 -13.59 -21.90 -14.61
N GLY A 333 -13.64 -20.63 -14.18
CA GLY A 333 -14.89 -19.85 -14.18
C GLY A 333 -15.83 -20.17 -13.00
N ILE A 334 -15.36 -20.96 -12.02
CA ILE A 334 -16.15 -21.48 -10.89
C ILE A 334 -15.32 -21.33 -9.62
N SER A 335 -15.92 -20.77 -8.56
CA SER A 335 -15.27 -20.58 -7.26
C SER A 335 -14.93 -21.92 -6.61
N GLY A 336 -13.67 -22.10 -6.20
CA GLY A 336 -13.21 -23.31 -5.52
C GLY A 336 -11.76 -23.24 -5.06
N SER A 337 -11.30 -24.27 -4.35
CA SER A 337 -9.98 -24.31 -3.68
C SER A 337 -9.02 -25.39 -4.19
N THR A 338 -9.40 -26.17 -5.21
CA THR A 338 -8.48 -27.07 -5.92
C THR A 338 -7.41 -26.26 -6.69
N ASN A 339 -6.38 -26.93 -7.22
CA ASN A 339 -5.28 -26.23 -7.87
C ASN A 339 -5.63 -25.64 -9.26
N ASN A 340 -6.72 -26.09 -9.88
CA ASN A 340 -7.27 -25.56 -11.13
C ASN A 340 -8.43 -24.56 -10.93
N MET A 341 -9.02 -24.52 -9.73
CA MET A 341 -10.03 -23.53 -9.36
C MET A 341 -9.37 -22.36 -8.62
N LEU A 342 -10.04 -21.22 -8.68
CA LEU A 342 -9.70 -20.02 -7.93
C LEU A 342 -10.96 -19.58 -7.17
N SER A 343 -10.82 -18.83 -6.10
CA SER A 343 -11.92 -18.10 -5.47
C SER A 343 -11.93 -16.67 -6.02
N ILE A 344 -12.37 -15.69 -5.23
CA ILE A 344 -12.21 -14.26 -5.55
C ILE A 344 -10.72 -13.99 -5.80
N VAL A 345 -10.39 -13.53 -7.01
CA VAL A 345 -9.03 -13.17 -7.45
C VAL A 345 -8.91 -11.67 -7.60
N TYR A 346 -7.88 -11.06 -6.98
CA TYR A 346 -7.65 -9.63 -7.13
C TYR A 346 -6.41 -9.33 -8.00
N GLY A 347 -5.21 -9.61 -7.51
CA GLY A 347 -3.95 -9.22 -8.14
C GLY A 347 -3.37 -10.25 -9.11
N VAL A 348 -2.65 -9.76 -10.13
CA VAL A 348 -1.87 -10.58 -11.08
C VAL A 348 -0.53 -9.94 -11.41
N THR A 349 0.54 -10.73 -11.34
CA THR A 349 1.88 -10.32 -11.81
C THR A 349 2.50 -11.41 -12.67
N ARG A 350 3.39 -11.02 -13.59
CA ARG A 350 3.98 -11.89 -14.60
C ARG A 350 5.50 -11.82 -14.48
N ASP A 351 6.18 -12.96 -14.48
CA ASP A 351 7.63 -12.97 -14.76
C ASP A 351 7.84 -12.51 -16.21
N PRO A 352 8.54 -11.39 -16.46
CA PRO A 352 8.77 -10.91 -17.82
C PRO A 352 9.49 -11.96 -18.69
N ASN A 353 10.38 -12.76 -18.09
CA ASN A 353 11.27 -13.68 -18.79
C ASN A 353 10.58 -14.99 -19.20
N SER A 354 9.98 -15.73 -18.27
CA SER A 354 9.33 -17.02 -18.56
C SER A 354 7.86 -16.90 -18.97
N GLY A 355 7.21 -15.75 -18.73
CA GLY A 355 5.76 -15.60 -18.87
C GLY A 355 4.95 -16.36 -17.82
N THR A 356 5.60 -16.84 -16.74
CA THR A 356 4.92 -17.42 -15.58
C THR A 356 4.01 -16.37 -14.94
N LEU A 357 2.77 -16.77 -14.63
CA LEU A 357 1.75 -15.91 -14.03
C LEU A 357 1.60 -16.25 -12.54
N TYR A 358 1.55 -15.22 -11.70
CA TYR A 358 1.29 -15.31 -10.27
C TYR A 358 0.01 -14.53 -9.95
N ILE A 359 -0.96 -15.19 -9.33
CA ILE A 359 -2.32 -14.68 -9.12
C ILE A 359 -2.64 -14.76 -7.63
N SER A 360 -3.10 -13.68 -7.02
CA SER A 360 -3.60 -13.75 -5.64
C SER A 360 -5.01 -14.32 -5.66
N ASP A 361 -5.10 -15.55 -5.17
CA ASP A 361 -6.36 -16.26 -4.95
C ASP A 361 -6.85 -15.85 -3.55
N THR A 362 -7.27 -14.58 -3.48
CA THR A 362 -7.52 -13.80 -2.28
C THR A 362 -8.56 -14.45 -1.37
N GLY A 363 -9.60 -15.05 -1.96
CA GLY A 363 -10.62 -15.80 -1.23
C GLY A 363 -10.14 -17.14 -0.66
N ASN A 364 -9.06 -17.73 -1.19
CA ASN A 364 -8.42 -18.94 -0.66
C ASN A 364 -7.14 -18.63 0.16
N HIS A 365 -6.85 -17.36 0.46
CA HIS A 365 -5.72 -16.94 1.30
C HIS A 365 -4.35 -17.47 0.80
N ARG A 366 -4.16 -17.48 -0.52
CA ARG A 366 -2.98 -18.05 -1.19
C ARG A 366 -2.58 -17.27 -2.44
N VAL A 367 -1.36 -17.47 -2.90
CA VAL A 367 -0.92 -17.04 -4.23
C VAL A 367 -0.62 -18.28 -5.08
N MET A 368 -1.20 -18.30 -6.28
CA MET A 368 -1.14 -19.39 -7.24
C MET A 368 -0.21 -19.04 -8.38
N ARG A 369 0.71 -19.95 -8.73
CA ARG A 369 1.55 -19.86 -9.91
C ARG A 369 0.98 -20.72 -11.04
N TYR A 370 0.82 -20.15 -12.23
CA TYR A 370 0.45 -20.83 -13.46
C TYR A 370 1.58 -20.69 -14.49
N LEU A 371 1.95 -21.81 -15.13
CA LEU A 371 2.86 -21.81 -16.28
C LEU A 371 2.05 -21.63 -17.58
N SER A 372 2.70 -21.16 -18.64
CA SER A 372 2.04 -21.01 -19.95
C SER A 372 1.42 -22.34 -20.42
N GLY A 373 0.14 -22.32 -20.78
CA GLY A 373 -0.63 -23.49 -21.21
C GLY A 373 -1.05 -24.47 -20.10
N ALA A 374 -0.75 -24.21 -18.82
CA ALA A 374 -1.10 -25.11 -17.73
C ALA A 374 -2.60 -25.02 -17.34
N SER A 375 -3.30 -26.16 -17.32
CA SER A 375 -4.71 -26.27 -16.89
C SER A 375 -4.92 -26.24 -15.37
N SER A 376 -3.84 -26.20 -14.59
CA SER A 376 -3.83 -26.15 -13.13
C SER A 376 -2.58 -25.41 -12.66
N GLY A 377 -2.71 -24.60 -11.60
CA GLY A 377 -1.59 -23.92 -10.97
C GLY A 377 -0.92 -24.75 -9.88
N THR A 378 0.05 -24.13 -9.21
CA THR A 378 0.65 -24.60 -7.96
C THR A 378 0.60 -23.50 -6.91
N VAL A 379 0.20 -23.81 -5.68
CA VAL A 379 0.37 -22.89 -4.55
C VAL A 379 1.87 -22.59 -4.38
N ILE A 380 2.24 -21.31 -4.28
CA ILE A 380 3.63 -20.90 -4.01
C ILE A 380 3.79 -20.02 -2.76
N ALA A 381 2.68 -19.55 -2.18
CA ALA A 381 2.63 -18.77 -0.95
C ALA A 381 1.26 -18.89 -0.28
N GLY A 382 1.21 -18.87 1.05
CA GLY A 382 -0.02 -19.01 1.84
C GLY A 382 -0.66 -20.40 1.70
N GLY A 383 -2.00 -20.45 1.64
CA GLY A 383 -2.77 -21.69 1.50
C GLY A 383 -3.00 -22.47 2.81
N ASN A 384 -2.27 -22.14 3.88
CA ASN A 384 -2.46 -22.69 5.23
C ASN A 384 -3.63 -22.02 6.00
N GLY A 385 -4.69 -21.63 5.27
CA GLY A 385 -5.79 -20.82 5.77
C GLY A 385 -5.40 -19.35 6.08
N ALA A 386 -6.40 -18.59 6.52
CA ALA A 386 -6.25 -17.20 6.92
C ALA A 386 -5.41 -17.07 8.21
N GLY A 387 -4.45 -16.14 8.24
CA GLY A 387 -3.80 -15.76 9.49
C GLY A 387 -2.52 -14.95 9.36
N LEU A 388 -1.82 -14.85 10.49
CA LEU A 388 -0.62 -14.02 10.72
C LEU A 388 0.66 -14.85 10.89
N SER A 389 0.58 -16.18 10.81
CA SER A 389 1.77 -17.04 10.79
C SER A 389 2.64 -16.72 9.57
N ILE A 390 3.96 -16.90 9.70
CA ILE A 390 4.91 -16.77 8.58
C ILE A 390 4.64 -17.78 7.44
N THR A 391 3.80 -18.79 7.67
CA THR A 391 3.31 -19.77 6.68
C THR A 391 1.93 -19.42 6.08
N GLN A 392 1.29 -18.34 6.53
CA GLN A 392 -0.09 -17.96 6.18
C GLN A 392 -0.14 -16.60 5.47
N LEU A 393 -1.27 -16.33 4.81
CA LEU A 393 -1.63 -15.01 4.29
C LEU A 393 -3.05 -14.67 4.74
N SER A 394 -3.39 -13.38 4.74
CA SER A 394 -4.71 -12.87 5.10
C SER A 394 -5.21 -12.00 3.96
N ASN A 395 -6.04 -12.59 3.07
CA ASN A 395 -6.56 -11.96 1.85
C ASN A 395 -5.49 -11.20 1.05
N PRO A 396 -4.48 -11.87 0.46
CA PRO A 396 -3.48 -11.21 -0.38
C PRO A 396 -4.13 -10.54 -1.60
N ILE A 397 -3.72 -9.31 -1.92
CA ILE A 397 -4.25 -8.52 -3.06
C ILE A 397 -3.12 -8.31 -4.09
N GLY A 398 -2.51 -7.13 -4.19
CA GLY A 398 -1.47 -6.84 -5.19
C GLY A 398 -0.19 -7.65 -4.99
N LEU A 399 0.51 -7.86 -6.10
CA LEU A 399 1.68 -8.73 -6.21
C LEU A 399 2.74 -8.07 -7.09
N CYS A 400 4.01 -8.14 -6.70
CA CYS A 400 5.12 -7.80 -7.59
C CYS A 400 6.16 -8.91 -7.59
N PHE A 401 6.47 -9.44 -8.78
CA PHE A 401 7.51 -10.44 -8.95
C PHE A 401 8.90 -9.80 -9.08
N ASP A 402 9.72 -9.98 -8.05
CA ASP A 402 11.12 -9.61 -8.06
C ASP A 402 11.96 -10.71 -8.70
N SER A 403 12.27 -10.52 -10.00
CA SER A 403 13.13 -11.43 -10.76
C SER A 403 14.59 -11.50 -10.28
N SER A 404 15.08 -10.50 -9.54
CA SER A 404 16.47 -10.47 -9.04
C SER A 404 16.67 -11.41 -7.84
N THR A 405 15.64 -11.61 -7.03
CA THR A 405 15.64 -12.50 -5.85
C THR A 405 14.77 -13.75 -6.03
N ASN A 406 14.10 -13.90 -7.19
CA ASN A 406 13.07 -14.92 -7.45
C ASN A 406 12.03 -14.98 -6.31
N SER A 407 11.43 -13.84 -5.99
CA SER A 407 10.46 -13.70 -4.90
C SER A 407 9.26 -12.85 -5.28
N LEU A 408 8.20 -12.93 -4.49
CA LEU A 408 7.04 -12.05 -4.59
C LEU A 408 7.02 -11.09 -3.42
N LEU A 409 6.86 -9.79 -3.69
CA LEU A 409 6.24 -8.87 -2.74
C LEU A 409 4.72 -9.07 -2.80
N ILE A 410 4.09 -9.16 -1.63
CA ILE A 410 2.66 -9.47 -1.50
C ILE A 410 2.02 -8.42 -0.60
N ALA A 411 1.00 -7.73 -1.11
CA ALA A 411 0.11 -6.89 -0.32
C ALA A 411 -0.84 -7.78 0.50
N ASN A 412 -0.46 -8.05 1.76
CA ASN A 412 -1.15 -8.95 2.68
C ASN A 412 -2.25 -8.16 3.41
N TYR A 413 -3.21 -7.67 2.65
CA TYR A 413 -4.24 -6.67 3.04
C TYR A 413 -4.89 -6.96 4.39
N GLY A 414 -5.39 -8.18 4.61
CA GLY A 414 -6.06 -8.61 5.84
C GLY A 414 -5.12 -8.83 7.04
N ALA A 415 -3.82 -8.54 6.88
CA ALA A 415 -2.80 -8.55 7.92
C ALA A 415 -2.09 -7.18 8.04
N ASN A 416 -2.54 -6.15 7.32
CA ASN A 416 -1.96 -4.79 7.39
C ASN A 416 -0.43 -4.73 7.19
N ASN A 417 0.13 -5.61 6.34
CA ASN A 417 1.56 -5.66 6.07
C ASN A 417 1.89 -6.00 4.61
N ILE A 418 3.11 -5.67 4.20
CA ILE A 418 3.76 -6.19 3.00
C ILE A 418 4.73 -7.27 3.44
N VAL A 419 4.68 -8.42 2.76
CA VAL A 419 5.58 -9.55 3.01
C VAL A 419 6.30 -9.95 1.73
N ARG A 420 7.53 -10.47 1.86
CA ARG A 420 8.31 -11.06 0.76
C ARG A 420 8.30 -12.58 0.90
N TRP A 421 7.89 -13.29 -0.15
CA TRP A 421 7.90 -14.75 -0.20
C TRP A 421 8.83 -15.22 -1.33
N ILE A 422 9.96 -15.85 -0.99
CA ILE A 422 10.92 -16.40 -1.96
C ILE A 422 10.33 -17.68 -2.58
N ILE A 423 10.31 -17.80 -3.91
CA ILE A 423 9.67 -18.92 -4.60
C ILE A 423 10.38 -20.24 -4.23
N GLY A 424 9.64 -21.13 -3.54
CA GLY A 424 10.15 -22.40 -3.00
C GLY A 424 10.43 -22.39 -1.49
N ALA A 425 10.47 -21.22 -0.84
CA ALA A 425 10.49 -21.12 0.61
C ALA A 425 9.14 -21.52 1.23
N GLN A 426 9.16 -21.94 2.50
CA GLN A 426 7.97 -22.30 3.27
C GLN A 426 7.36 -21.11 4.05
N ASN A 427 8.13 -20.02 4.21
CA ASN A 427 7.82 -18.89 5.07
C ASN A 427 8.05 -17.56 4.32
N TRP A 428 7.29 -16.53 4.65
CA TRP A 428 7.59 -15.15 4.27
C TRP A 428 8.48 -14.41 5.26
N THR A 429 9.08 -13.30 4.82
CA THR A 429 9.71 -12.27 5.67
C THR A 429 8.93 -10.96 5.61
N LEU A 430 8.90 -10.21 6.71
CA LEU A 430 8.23 -8.90 6.75
C LEU A 430 9.02 -7.86 5.94
N VAL A 431 8.32 -7.00 5.22
CA VAL A 431 8.89 -5.85 4.49
C VAL A 431 8.46 -4.54 5.13
N ALA A 432 7.15 -4.37 5.36
CA ALA A 432 6.56 -3.17 5.97
C ALA A 432 5.25 -3.49 6.69
N GLY A 433 4.82 -2.68 7.65
CA GLY A 433 3.68 -2.97 8.53
C GLY A 433 4.07 -3.78 9.77
N ASN A 434 3.09 -4.35 10.47
CA ASN A 434 3.31 -5.02 11.76
C ASN A 434 3.13 -6.55 11.69
N LEU A 435 3.93 -7.30 12.47
CA LEU A 435 3.85 -8.77 12.57
C LEU A 435 2.56 -9.27 13.26
N ASN A 436 2.02 -8.50 14.21
CA ASN A 436 0.80 -8.81 14.94
C ASN A 436 -0.49 -8.46 14.16
N GLY A 437 -0.36 -7.98 12.92
CA GLY A 437 -1.48 -7.57 12.08
C GLY A 437 -2.14 -6.23 12.44
N SER A 438 -1.64 -5.45 13.41
CA SER A 438 -2.26 -4.17 13.77
C SER A 438 -2.01 -3.11 12.70
N SER A 439 -3.09 -2.51 12.19
CA SER A 439 -3.05 -1.32 11.35
C SER A 439 -2.51 -0.11 12.10
N GLY A 440 -1.77 0.76 11.43
CA GLY A 440 -1.27 2.02 11.99
C GLY A 440 -1.01 3.07 10.92
N MET A 441 -0.30 4.15 11.27
CA MET A 441 -0.12 5.32 10.39
C MET A 441 1.28 5.98 10.46
N THR A 442 2.22 5.46 11.24
CA THR A 442 3.62 5.94 11.22
C THR A 442 4.32 5.61 9.89
N SER A 443 5.62 5.92 9.78
CA SER A 443 6.46 5.61 8.62
C SER A 443 6.58 4.12 8.31
N ASN A 444 6.59 3.27 9.33
CA ASN A 444 6.78 1.82 9.20
C ASN A 444 5.47 1.01 9.29
N GLU A 445 4.35 1.66 9.64
CA GLU A 445 3.02 1.05 9.74
C GLU A 445 2.21 1.22 8.45
N LEU A 446 1.24 0.33 8.24
CA LEU A 446 0.31 0.34 7.12
C LEU A 446 -1.12 0.07 7.62
N ASN A 447 -2.12 0.37 6.79
CA ASN A 447 -3.54 0.15 7.05
C ASN A 447 -4.21 -0.30 5.75
N GLN A 448 -4.60 -1.59 5.69
CA GLN A 448 -5.21 -2.21 4.51
C GLN A 448 -4.43 -1.96 3.21
N PRO A 449 -3.13 -2.33 3.12
CA PRO A 449 -2.35 -2.13 1.91
C PRO A 449 -2.91 -3.00 0.78
N THR A 450 -3.17 -2.38 -0.38
CA THR A 450 -3.82 -3.04 -1.53
C THR A 450 -2.83 -3.51 -2.57
N ASP A 451 -1.73 -2.78 -2.77
CA ASP A 451 -0.78 -3.02 -3.86
C ASP A 451 0.66 -2.61 -3.47
N VAL A 452 1.63 -3.19 -4.16
CA VAL A 452 3.07 -2.98 -3.95
C VAL A 452 3.82 -3.16 -5.26
N THR A 453 4.77 -2.27 -5.56
CA THR A 453 5.73 -2.45 -6.65
C THR A 453 7.17 -2.16 -6.19
N LEU A 454 8.17 -2.58 -6.97
CA LEU A 454 9.58 -2.29 -6.73
C LEU A 454 10.26 -1.71 -7.98
N ASP A 455 11.31 -0.92 -7.78
CA ASP A 455 12.16 -0.41 -8.86
C ASP A 455 13.42 -1.29 -9.08
N SER A 456 14.18 -0.98 -10.13
CA SER A 456 15.44 -1.67 -10.47
C SER A 456 16.60 -1.41 -9.50
N MET A 457 16.40 -0.56 -8.48
CA MET A 457 17.34 -0.33 -7.37
C MET A 457 16.89 -1.06 -6.09
N GLY A 458 15.75 -1.78 -6.13
CA GLY A 458 15.19 -2.52 -5.00
C GLY A 458 14.44 -1.64 -3.99
N ASN A 459 14.14 -0.38 -4.30
CA ASN A 459 13.24 0.43 -3.49
C ASN A 459 11.78 -0.03 -3.69
N ILE A 460 10.95 0.12 -2.66
CA ILE A 460 9.62 -0.48 -2.58
C ILE A 460 8.55 0.59 -2.39
N TYR A 461 7.48 0.49 -3.16
CA TYR A 461 6.40 1.47 -3.27
C TYR A 461 5.09 0.80 -2.89
N VAL A 462 4.42 1.28 -1.84
CA VAL A 462 3.26 0.62 -1.22
C VAL A 462 2.04 1.52 -1.28
N VAL A 463 0.93 0.99 -1.80
CA VAL A 463 -0.39 1.64 -1.68
C VAL A 463 -0.94 1.36 -0.29
N ASP A 464 -0.88 2.37 0.57
CA ASP A 464 -1.40 2.31 1.93
C ASP A 464 -2.84 2.88 1.94
N MET A 465 -3.76 2.13 1.31
CA MET A 465 -5.12 2.58 0.95
C MET A 465 -5.87 3.17 2.14
N GLY A 466 -5.88 2.48 3.29
CA GLY A 466 -6.60 2.93 4.49
C GLY A 466 -6.06 4.24 5.08
N ASN A 467 -4.80 4.58 4.78
CA ASN A 467 -4.17 5.84 5.15
C ASN A 467 -4.16 6.89 4.02
N ASN A 468 -4.75 6.59 2.85
CA ASN A 468 -4.87 7.49 1.69
C ASN A 468 -3.53 8.04 1.18
N ARG A 469 -2.49 7.20 1.18
CA ARG A 469 -1.12 7.59 0.81
C ARG A 469 -0.39 6.49 0.04
N ILE A 470 0.70 6.89 -0.64
CA ILE A 470 1.73 5.97 -1.13
C ILE A 470 2.98 6.12 -0.25
N GLN A 471 3.44 5.00 0.31
CA GLN A 471 4.67 4.92 1.10
C GLN A 471 5.82 4.42 0.22
N PHE A 472 6.95 5.13 0.24
CA PHE A 472 8.21 4.77 -0.40
C PHE A 472 9.23 4.32 0.65
N PHE A 473 9.72 3.09 0.53
CA PHE A 473 10.79 2.51 1.34
C PHE A 473 12.03 2.39 0.46
N SER A 474 13.09 3.14 0.76
CA SER A 474 14.37 2.91 0.09
C SER A 474 14.89 1.50 0.38
N TYR A 475 15.75 0.97 -0.48
CA TYR A 475 16.41 -0.33 -0.27
C TYR A 475 17.03 -0.46 1.14
N ASP A 476 16.80 -1.61 1.78
CA ASP A 476 17.15 -1.93 3.18
C ASP A 476 16.63 -0.94 4.27
N GLN A 477 15.63 -0.08 3.97
CA GLN A 477 15.00 0.80 4.97
C GLN A 477 13.63 0.29 5.46
N SER A 478 13.46 0.19 6.78
CA SER A 478 12.19 -0.19 7.42
C SER A 478 11.21 0.96 7.64
N ASN A 479 11.63 2.21 7.39
CA ASN A 479 10.81 3.41 7.53
C ASN A 479 10.47 3.99 6.14
N GLY A 480 9.18 4.04 5.83
CA GLY A 480 8.68 4.60 4.59
C GLY A 480 8.41 6.11 4.68
N THR A 481 8.67 6.81 3.57
CA THR A 481 8.32 8.21 3.36
C THR A 481 7.02 8.32 2.57
N THR A 482 6.09 9.19 2.98
CA THR A 482 4.90 9.48 2.16
C THR A 482 5.30 10.30 0.93
N ILE A 483 5.10 9.75 -0.27
CA ILE A 483 5.49 10.41 -1.54
C ILE A 483 4.31 10.88 -2.39
N ALA A 484 3.11 10.40 -2.09
CA ALA A 484 1.86 10.84 -2.71
C ALA A 484 0.69 10.67 -1.72
N GLY A 485 -0.31 11.54 -1.81
CA GLY A 485 -1.39 11.63 -0.82
C GLY A 485 -0.94 12.29 0.49
N VAL A 486 -1.86 12.35 1.46
CA VAL A 486 -1.60 12.91 2.80
C VAL A 486 -2.13 11.93 3.84
N THR A 487 -1.25 11.47 4.74
CA THR A 487 -1.58 10.42 5.74
C THR A 487 -2.88 10.74 6.49
N ALA A 488 -3.84 9.81 6.43
CA ALA A 488 -5.16 9.89 7.04
C ALA A 488 -6.03 11.10 6.61
N SER A 489 -5.75 11.70 5.45
CA SER A 489 -6.55 12.79 4.86
C SER A 489 -6.93 12.46 3.43
N ASN A 490 -8.23 12.29 3.15
CA ASN A 490 -8.74 12.06 1.81
C ASN A 490 -9.41 13.29 1.19
N GLY A 491 -9.47 13.31 -0.14
CA GLY A 491 -10.07 14.39 -0.91
C GLY A 491 -9.76 14.26 -2.40
N ASN A 492 -10.21 15.22 -3.20
CA ASN A 492 -10.13 15.20 -4.66
C ASN A 492 -9.24 16.30 -5.26
N ASP A 493 -8.55 17.08 -4.43
CA ASP A 493 -7.48 17.98 -4.89
C ASP A 493 -6.28 17.18 -5.44
N SER A 494 -5.35 17.84 -6.13
CA SER A 494 -4.18 17.21 -6.77
C SER A 494 -3.08 16.73 -5.80
N ILE A 495 -3.21 17.03 -4.50
CA ILE A 495 -2.30 16.56 -3.45
C ILE A 495 -2.94 15.41 -2.63
N LEU A 496 -4.26 15.23 -2.74
CA LEU A 496 -5.02 14.25 -1.99
C LEU A 496 -5.37 13.03 -2.85
N LEU A 497 -5.55 11.90 -2.18
CA LEU A 497 -6.05 10.64 -2.74
C LEU A 497 -7.33 10.24 -2.00
N ASN A 498 -8.12 9.34 -2.57
CA ASN A 498 -9.34 8.81 -1.95
C ASN A 498 -9.44 7.30 -2.23
N ASN A 499 -9.08 6.51 -1.21
CA ASN A 499 -8.85 5.06 -1.27
C ASN A 499 -8.03 4.64 -2.50
N PRO A 500 -6.76 5.09 -2.63
CA PRO A 500 -5.92 4.69 -3.76
C PRO A 500 -5.74 3.17 -3.76
N TYR A 501 -5.74 2.52 -4.93
CA TYR A 501 -5.74 1.05 -5.00
C TYR A 501 -4.46 0.44 -5.58
N SER A 502 -3.91 0.99 -6.66
CA SER A 502 -2.74 0.45 -7.35
C SER A 502 -1.70 1.51 -7.69
N VAL A 503 -0.44 1.08 -7.80
CA VAL A 503 0.74 1.93 -8.06
C VAL A 503 1.64 1.34 -9.15
N ALA A 504 1.95 2.16 -10.15
CA ALA A 504 2.89 1.83 -11.21
C ALA A 504 3.97 2.91 -11.37
N LEU A 505 5.11 2.53 -11.96
CA LEU A 505 6.23 3.43 -12.25
C LEU A 505 6.51 3.40 -13.75
N ASP A 506 6.77 4.57 -14.35
CA ASP A 506 7.32 4.61 -15.70
C ASP A 506 8.85 4.50 -15.71
N ASN A 507 9.44 4.42 -16.90
CA ASN A 507 10.89 4.34 -17.12
C ASN A 507 11.69 5.58 -16.65
N GLN A 508 11.02 6.58 -16.05
CA GLN A 508 11.61 7.76 -15.44
C GLN A 508 11.25 7.86 -13.93
N PHE A 509 10.77 6.75 -13.35
CA PHE A 509 10.29 6.63 -11.96
C PHE A 509 9.17 7.60 -11.58
N ASN A 510 8.41 8.14 -12.54
CA ASN A 510 7.21 8.89 -12.21
C ASN A 510 6.12 7.94 -11.70
N LEU A 511 5.44 8.35 -10.64
CA LEU A 511 4.48 7.53 -9.93
C LEU A 511 3.09 7.66 -10.54
N TYR A 512 2.50 6.56 -10.99
CA TYR A 512 1.10 6.48 -11.43
C TYR A 512 0.28 5.83 -10.31
N VAL A 513 -0.82 6.47 -9.90
CA VAL A 513 -1.66 6.03 -8.78
C VAL A 513 -3.12 5.98 -9.21
N ALA A 514 -3.75 4.81 -9.04
CA ALA A 514 -5.20 4.68 -9.22
C ALA A 514 -5.90 5.35 -8.04
N ASP A 515 -6.51 6.51 -8.28
CA ASP A 515 -7.18 7.33 -7.28
C ASP A 515 -8.68 6.99 -7.30
N THR A 516 -8.95 5.78 -6.82
CA THR A 516 -10.11 4.91 -7.06
C THR A 516 -11.45 5.61 -6.86
N TYR A 517 -11.66 6.19 -5.67
CA TYR A 517 -12.90 6.89 -5.31
C TYR A 517 -12.91 8.37 -5.73
N ASN A 518 -11.88 8.83 -6.44
CA ASN A 518 -11.91 10.06 -7.24
C ASN A 518 -12.11 9.77 -8.75
N HIS A 519 -12.21 8.49 -9.14
CA HIS A 519 -12.50 8.02 -10.50
C HIS A 519 -11.48 8.49 -11.56
N ARG A 520 -10.21 8.56 -11.16
CA ARG A 520 -9.10 9.06 -11.98
C ARG A 520 -7.82 8.27 -11.75
N VAL A 521 -6.85 8.41 -12.64
CA VAL A 521 -5.45 8.04 -12.38
C VAL A 521 -4.60 9.31 -12.32
N GLN A 522 -3.78 9.41 -11.28
CA GLN A 522 -2.92 10.56 -10.99
C GLN A 522 -1.45 10.21 -11.23
N LYS A 523 -0.71 11.11 -11.90
CA LYS A 523 0.74 11.03 -12.10
C LYS A 523 1.47 12.06 -11.25
N PHE A 524 2.39 11.60 -10.39
CA PHE A 524 3.30 12.44 -9.60
C PHE A 524 4.69 12.39 -10.25
N LEU A 525 5.22 13.55 -10.64
CA LEU A 525 6.48 13.63 -11.39
C LEU A 525 7.71 13.54 -10.49
N GLN A 526 8.68 12.70 -10.88
CA GLN A 526 9.99 12.60 -10.23
C GLN A 526 10.83 13.86 -10.52
N TYR A 527 11.68 14.28 -9.57
CA TYR A 527 12.57 15.45 -9.69
C TYR A 527 13.80 15.41 -8.77
#